data_AF-X5MGA3-F1
#
_entry.id   AF-X5MGA3-F1
#
_cell.length_a   1.000
_cell.length_b   1.000
_cell.length_c   1.000
_cell.angle_alpha   90.00
_cell.angle_beta   90.00
_cell.angle_gamma   90.00
#
_symmetry.space_group_name_H-M   'P 1'
#
loop_
_entity.id
_entity.type
_entity.pdbx_description
1 polymer ?
#
loop_
_entity_poly.entity_id
_entity_poly.type
_entity_poly.pdbx_seq_one_letter_code
_entity_poly.pdbx_strand_id
1 'polypeptide(L)'
;MNRTAHQEIIEFGLRREAGAADPASDIPPHQANETARAATMPVFPLTAPQSGQPQTRALMPGDADGEIRPAPGPVSRPDFGPGSSLPSPKTGRLHEARKGRGARSNRSGRYEHRAAEAFDDGWDIAEDEKPLRTHVSDEAARTIITRNQSPDISFDRSINPYRGCEHGCVYCFARPTHAYMGLSAGLDFESKLFAKPNAAKLLRRELSKSGYEPRTIAIGTNTDPYQPIERERRITRQVLEVLAEHKHPVGIVTKSAMVTRDIDILSEMARDGLVKVALSVTTLDGKLARAMEPRASTPGRRLDAIRQLSEAGIPTGVMVAPVIPALNDHEIESILKAVARMGAREAGYVMLRLPLEIKDLFAEWLADVTPHRAKRVMKIVRDMRGGKDYDAEWGKRMTGGGPYAWTISRRFALAMERHGLSRQRLPLRTDLFEAPNAGPKQLALL
;
A
#
# COMPACT_ATOMS: atom_id res chain seq x y z
N MET A 1 -59.15 -40.29 -19.47
CA MET A 1 -58.77 -41.72 -19.60
C MET A 1 -57.28 -41.80 -19.37
N ASN A 2 -56.87 -42.05 -18.12
CA ASN A 2 -56.31 -43.32 -17.62
C ASN A 2 -54.77 -43.38 -17.80
N ARG A 3 -53.95 -43.60 -16.76
CA ARG A 3 -54.21 -44.22 -15.44
C ARG A 3 -53.31 -43.64 -14.31
N THR A 4 -53.91 -43.48 -13.12
CA THR A 4 -53.39 -43.66 -11.72
C THR A 4 -51.88 -43.52 -11.41
N ALA A 5 -51.38 -42.75 -10.43
CA ALA A 5 -51.82 -42.28 -9.08
C ALA A 5 -51.43 -43.17 -7.87
N HIS A 6 -50.75 -42.53 -6.89
CA HIS A 6 -50.65 -42.77 -5.44
C HIS A 6 -50.18 -41.39 -4.85
N GLN A 7 -50.85 -40.61 -3.97
CA GLN A 7 -51.56 -40.86 -2.68
C GLN A 7 -50.57 -41.33 -1.59
N GLU A 8 -50.44 -40.76 -0.36
CA GLU A 8 -51.31 -39.95 0.56
C GLU A 8 -50.46 -38.90 1.36
N ILE A 9 -50.93 -37.71 1.79
CA ILE A 9 -51.81 -37.31 2.93
C ILE A 9 -51.20 -37.67 4.32
N ILE A 10 -50.99 -36.71 5.24
CA ILE A 10 -51.90 -36.34 6.37
C ILE A 10 -51.69 -34.89 6.85
N GLU A 11 -52.80 -34.25 7.25
CA GLU A 11 -52.90 -32.91 7.88
C GLU A 11 -52.94 -32.98 9.42
N PHE A 12 -52.56 -31.89 10.12
CA PHE A 12 -53.26 -31.21 11.25
C PHE A 12 -52.26 -30.22 11.92
N GLY A 13 -52.67 -29.14 12.59
CA GLY A 13 -53.98 -28.58 12.85
C GLY A 13 -53.85 -27.22 13.57
N LEU A 14 -54.84 -26.34 13.43
CA LEU A 14 -54.81 -24.94 13.88
C LEU A 14 -55.50 -24.73 15.25
N ARG A 15 -55.20 -23.57 15.87
CA ARG A 15 -56.08 -22.68 16.69
C ARG A 15 -56.19 -22.79 18.23
N ARG A 16 -56.25 -21.58 18.83
CA ARG A 16 -57.06 -21.11 20.00
C ARG A 16 -56.60 -21.46 21.43
N GLU A 17 -56.97 -20.71 22.48
CA GLU A 17 -57.25 -19.26 22.72
C GLU A 17 -57.46 -19.04 24.25
N ALA A 18 -57.22 -17.80 24.74
CA ALA A 18 -57.82 -17.15 25.93
C ALA A 18 -57.54 -17.58 27.40
N GLY A 19 -57.12 -16.58 28.21
CA GLY A 19 -57.49 -16.36 29.63
C GLY A 19 -56.64 -17.03 30.73
N ALA A 20 -56.44 -16.46 31.94
CA ALA A 20 -56.72 -15.09 32.43
C ALA A 20 -55.99 -14.81 33.79
N ALA A 21 -56.01 -13.54 34.22
CA ALA A 21 -55.80 -13.01 35.59
C ALA A 21 -54.36 -12.69 36.11
N ASP A 22 -54.31 -11.54 36.79
CA ASP A 22 -53.19 -10.72 37.34
C ASP A 22 -53.05 -10.99 38.88
N PRO A 23 -52.16 -10.35 39.72
CA PRO A 23 -51.95 -8.89 39.81
C PRO A 23 -50.52 -8.34 40.16
N ALA A 24 -50.25 -7.12 39.66
CA ALA A 24 -49.50 -6.01 40.31
C ALA A 24 -47.98 -6.19 40.62
N SER A 25 -47.12 -5.16 40.54
CA SER A 25 -47.37 -3.73 40.85
C SER A 25 -46.61 -2.71 39.99
N ASP A 26 -47.29 -1.57 39.76
CA ASP A 26 -46.82 -0.19 39.53
C ASP A 26 -45.81 0.10 38.39
N ILE A 27 -46.08 0.79 37.26
CA ILE A 27 -46.93 1.93 36.82
C ILE A 27 -46.04 3.11 36.33
N PRO A 28 -46.39 3.79 35.21
CA PRO A 28 -45.49 4.65 34.40
C PRO A 28 -45.89 6.15 34.57
N PRO A 29 -45.79 7.14 33.62
CA PRO A 29 -45.30 7.15 32.23
C PRO A 29 -44.51 8.39 31.73
N HIS A 30 -43.93 8.31 30.52
CA HIS A 30 -44.37 9.17 29.40
C HIS A 30 -43.90 8.70 27.99
N GLN A 31 -44.90 8.47 27.13
CA GLN A 31 -44.99 8.64 25.68
C GLN A 31 -43.74 8.54 24.77
N ALA A 32 -43.83 7.61 23.81
CA ALA A 32 -43.27 7.78 22.47
C ALA A 32 -44.26 8.58 21.58
N ASN A 33 -43.76 9.42 20.65
CA ASN A 33 -43.71 9.10 19.20
C ASN A 33 -43.18 10.32 18.38
N GLU A 34 -43.06 10.14 17.06
CA GLU A 34 -42.89 11.14 15.99
C GLU A 34 -41.48 11.63 15.60
N THR A 35 -40.86 10.80 14.77
CA THR A 35 -40.41 11.14 13.40
C THR A 35 -39.70 12.47 13.09
N ALA A 36 -38.46 12.31 12.61
CA ALA A 36 -37.87 13.01 11.46
C ALA A 36 -37.67 14.54 11.51
N ARG A 37 -36.42 14.95 11.81
CA ARG A 37 -35.71 16.00 11.03
C ARG A 37 -34.19 16.03 11.30
N ALA A 38 -33.43 16.22 10.23
CA ALA A 38 -32.06 16.76 10.16
C ALA A 38 -31.00 16.28 11.18
N ALA A 39 -30.33 15.17 10.88
CA ALA A 39 -28.98 14.90 11.41
C ALA A 39 -27.93 15.69 10.61
N THR A 40 -27.76 16.97 10.95
CA THR A 40 -26.68 17.83 10.45
C THR A 40 -25.32 17.31 10.95
N MET A 41 -24.30 17.26 10.09
CA MET A 41 -22.97 16.76 10.46
C MET A 41 -22.25 17.72 11.43
N PRO A 42 -21.56 17.23 12.47
CA PRO A 42 -20.48 17.97 13.11
C PRO A 42 -19.18 17.77 12.31
N VAL A 43 -18.85 18.77 11.48
CA VAL A 43 -17.46 19.07 11.14
C VAL A 43 -16.95 20.02 12.23
N PHE A 44 -15.85 19.69 12.91
CA PHE A 44 -15.28 20.49 13.99
C PHE A 44 -13.74 20.40 14.01
N PRO A 45 -13.02 21.38 14.58
CA PRO A 45 -12.39 22.35 13.68
C PRO A 45 -10.87 22.43 13.84
N LEU A 46 -10.22 23.05 12.84
CA LEU A 46 -8.86 23.58 12.99
C LEU A 46 -8.92 24.91 13.76
N THR A 47 -8.35 24.95 14.96
CA THR A 47 -7.94 26.20 15.60
C THR A 47 -6.57 26.61 15.06
N ALA A 48 -6.46 27.86 14.59
CA ALA A 48 -5.21 28.43 14.13
C ALA A 48 -4.41 29.01 15.31
N PRO A 49 -3.09 28.74 15.43
CA PRO A 49 -2.21 29.55 16.25
C PRO A 49 -1.95 30.90 15.56
N GLN A 50 -2.02 31.98 16.33
CA GLN A 50 -1.69 33.33 15.85
C GLN A 50 -0.18 33.51 15.65
N SER A 51 0.18 34.56 14.91
CA SER A 51 1.54 34.94 14.54
C SER A 51 2.49 35.20 15.72
N GLY A 52 3.69 34.62 15.67
CA GLY A 52 4.85 34.96 16.51
C GLY A 52 6.15 34.95 15.69
N GLN A 53 7.04 35.89 15.94
CA GLN A 53 8.23 36.20 15.12
C GLN A 53 9.42 35.23 15.33
N PRO A 54 10.45 35.25 14.44
CA PRO A 54 11.34 34.10 14.23
C PRO A 54 12.50 34.03 15.24
N GLN A 55 12.96 32.80 15.54
CA GLN A 55 14.17 32.58 16.31
C GLN A 55 15.15 31.60 15.64
N THR A 56 16.34 32.14 15.37
CA THR A 56 17.68 31.53 15.43
C THR A 56 17.89 30.12 14.87
N ARG A 57 18.47 30.09 13.66
CA ARG A 57 19.15 28.93 13.07
C ARG A 57 20.41 28.58 13.87
N ALA A 58 20.35 27.54 14.70
CA ALA A 58 21.54 27.01 15.37
C ALA A 58 22.48 26.34 14.36
N LEU A 59 23.69 26.87 14.24
CA LEU A 59 24.83 26.19 13.61
C LEU A 59 25.33 25.07 14.52
N MET A 60 25.89 24.03 13.91
CA MET A 60 26.80 23.08 14.57
C MET A 60 28.11 23.06 13.80
N PRO A 61 29.26 22.84 14.48
CA PRO A 61 30.56 23.29 14.01
C PRO A 61 31.12 22.43 12.87
N GLY A 62 32.02 23.04 12.10
CA GLY A 62 32.84 22.33 11.11
C GLY A 62 34.21 21.96 11.67
N ASP A 63 34.97 21.24 10.85
CA ASP A 63 36.43 21.18 10.91
C ASP A 63 37.00 21.66 9.57
N ALA A 64 38.27 22.07 9.58
CA ALA A 64 38.80 23.09 8.68
C ALA A 64 39.53 22.57 7.42
N ASP A 65 39.95 23.54 6.62
CA ASP A 65 41.07 23.53 5.66
C ASP A 65 40.91 22.83 4.30
N GLY A 66 40.52 23.65 3.31
CA GLY A 66 40.62 23.39 1.87
C GLY A 66 40.24 24.63 1.07
N GLU A 67 41.14 25.16 0.25
CA GLU A 67 41.02 26.48 -0.41
C GLU A 67 39.71 26.69 -1.20
N ILE A 68 39.03 27.81 -0.94
CA ILE A 68 37.81 28.20 -1.67
C ILE A 68 38.19 28.73 -3.06
N ARG A 69 38.04 27.90 -4.08
CA ARG A 69 37.96 28.37 -5.48
C ARG A 69 36.61 29.04 -5.75
N PRO A 70 36.55 30.16 -6.48
CA PRO A 70 35.29 30.84 -6.79
C PRO A 70 34.39 29.95 -7.65
N ALA A 71 33.10 29.91 -7.31
CA ALA A 71 32.11 29.16 -8.07
C ALA A 71 31.90 29.76 -9.47
N PRO A 72 31.78 28.94 -10.53
CA PRO A 72 31.38 29.45 -11.84
C PRO A 72 29.94 29.99 -11.79
N GLY A 73 29.68 31.03 -12.60
CA GLY A 73 28.40 31.75 -12.62
C GLY A 73 27.20 30.89 -13.04
N PRO A 74 25.97 31.41 -12.86
CA PRO A 74 24.74 30.64 -13.07
C PRO A 74 24.58 30.22 -14.53
N VAL A 75 24.63 28.90 -14.77
CA VAL A 75 24.27 28.32 -16.07
C VAL A 75 22.75 28.39 -16.26
N SER A 76 22.33 28.95 -17.39
CA SER A 76 20.93 29.13 -17.77
C SER A 76 20.15 27.81 -17.71
N ARG A 77 19.01 27.80 -17.01
CA ARG A 77 18.07 26.67 -17.09
C ARG A 77 17.36 26.69 -18.45
N PRO A 78 17.20 25.54 -19.14
CA PRO A 78 16.31 25.47 -20.28
C PRO A 78 14.85 25.68 -19.82
N ASP A 79 14.11 26.49 -20.56
CA ASP A 79 12.73 26.85 -20.27
C ASP A 79 11.78 25.72 -20.68
N PHE A 80 11.16 25.06 -19.70
CA PHE A 80 10.13 24.05 -19.94
C PHE A 80 8.76 24.71 -19.93
N GLY A 81 8.35 25.24 -21.09
CA GLY A 81 7.05 25.88 -21.27
C GLY A 81 5.86 24.95 -20.94
N PRO A 82 4.70 25.50 -20.55
CA PRO A 82 3.55 24.72 -20.09
C PRO A 82 2.78 24.10 -21.28
N GLY A 83 3.31 23.02 -21.84
CA GLY A 83 2.78 22.44 -23.08
C GLY A 83 3.22 21.00 -23.35
N SER A 84 3.22 20.12 -22.35
CA SER A 84 3.45 18.69 -22.56
C SER A 84 2.28 18.03 -23.30
N SER A 85 2.32 18.08 -24.63
CA SER A 85 1.58 17.14 -25.47
C SER A 85 1.98 15.71 -25.10
N LEU A 86 1.01 14.79 -25.10
CA LEU A 86 1.33 13.36 -24.99
C LEU A 86 2.25 12.99 -26.16
N PRO A 87 3.35 12.25 -25.94
CA PRO A 87 4.28 11.90 -27.00
C PRO A 87 3.56 11.15 -28.13
N SER A 88 3.87 11.54 -29.37
CA SER A 88 3.28 10.93 -30.56
C SER A 88 3.84 9.51 -30.76
N PRO A 89 3.02 8.50 -31.08
CA PRO A 89 3.45 7.10 -31.15
C PRO A 89 4.18 6.76 -32.48
N LYS A 90 5.12 7.61 -32.90
CA LYS A 90 5.85 7.49 -34.18
C LYS A 90 7.35 7.79 -34.06
N THR A 91 8.03 7.06 -33.19
CA THR A 91 9.47 6.75 -33.27
C THR A 91 9.66 5.29 -32.86
N GLY A 92 10.56 4.56 -33.56
CA GLY A 92 10.62 3.09 -33.51
C GLY A 92 11.09 2.51 -32.17
N ARG A 93 10.61 1.30 -31.83
CA ARG A 93 11.07 0.32 -30.80
C ARG A 93 11.35 0.78 -29.35
N LEU A 94 11.35 2.08 -29.03
CA LEU A 94 11.76 2.61 -27.71
C LEU A 94 10.78 2.38 -26.55
N HIS A 95 9.54 2.01 -26.87
CA HIS A 95 8.45 1.87 -25.91
C HIS A 95 7.83 0.46 -25.89
N GLU A 96 8.48 -0.55 -26.48
CA GLU A 96 7.87 -1.88 -26.61
C GLU A 96 7.68 -2.58 -25.25
N ALA A 97 6.49 -3.18 -25.07
CA ALA A 97 6.04 -3.72 -23.80
C ALA A 97 6.78 -5.02 -23.41
N ARG A 98 7.94 -4.88 -22.76
CA ARG A 98 8.77 -6.02 -22.32
C ARG A 98 7.97 -6.97 -21.42
N LYS A 99 7.90 -8.25 -21.81
CA LYS A 99 7.14 -9.30 -21.09
C LYS A 99 7.61 -9.41 -19.63
N GLY A 100 6.67 -9.35 -18.69
CA GLY A 100 6.97 -9.41 -17.27
C GLY A 100 7.44 -8.09 -16.65
N ARG A 101 7.37 -6.97 -17.40
CA ARG A 101 7.79 -5.63 -16.97
C ARG A 101 6.65 -4.61 -17.02
N GLY A 102 6.62 -3.71 -16.04
CA GLY A 102 5.53 -2.74 -15.88
C GLY A 102 5.84 -1.36 -16.43
N ALA A 103 7.08 -0.89 -16.24
CA ALA A 103 7.57 0.29 -16.96
C ALA A 103 7.71 0.00 -18.46
N ARG A 104 7.74 1.08 -19.27
CA ARG A 104 7.98 1.04 -20.72
C ARG A 104 9.34 1.63 -21.05
N SER A 105 9.57 2.86 -20.60
CA SER A 105 10.86 3.53 -20.72
C SER A 105 11.83 3.21 -19.57
N ASN A 106 13.12 3.52 -19.78
CA ASN A 106 14.18 3.47 -18.78
C ASN A 106 14.98 4.78 -18.73
N ARG A 107 14.29 5.93 -18.80
CA ARG A 107 14.90 7.28 -18.83
C ARG A 107 15.89 7.46 -17.67
N SER A 108 17.02 8.13 -17.91
CA SER A 108 18.06 8.37 -16.89
C SER A 108 17.51 8.97 -15.60
N GLY A 109 18.17 8.68 -14.48
CA GLY A 109 17.76 9.16 -13.16
C GLY A 109 17.72 10.68 -13.07
N ARG A 110 16.74 11.23 -12.33
CA ARG A 110 16.49 12.68 -12.18
C ARG A 110 17.67 13.49 -11.59
N TYR A 111 18.68 12.83 -11.06
CA TYR A 111 19.89 13.46 -10.51
C TYR A 111 21.15 13.23 -11.36
N GLU A 112 21.03 12.53 -12.50
CA GLU A 112 22.16 12.26 -13.39
C GLU A 112 22.57 13.49 -14.20
N HIS A 113 23.88 13.73 -14.30
CA HIS A 113 24.44 14.82 -15.10
C HIS A 113 24.34 14.59 -16.62
N ARG A 114 24.12 13.35 -17.05
CA ARG A 114 24.01 12.94 -18.45
C ARG A 114 22.77 12.08 -18.64
N ALA A 115 21.96 12.41 -19.63
CA ALA A 115 20.88 11.55 -20.09
C ALA A 115 21.41 10.61 -21.18
N ALA A 116 20.93 9.36 -21.18
CA ALA A 116 21.09 8.43 -22.28
C ALA A 116 19.70 8.13 -22.84
N GLU A 117 19.54 8.32 -24.15
CA GLU A 117 18.35 7.98 -24.91
C GLU A 117 18.80 7.04 -26.03
N ALA A 118 18.15 5.88 -26.15
CA ALA A 118 18.33 5.05 -27.31
C ALA A 118 17.58 5.69 -28.48
N PHE A 119 18.08 5.53 -29.70
CA PHE A 119 17.46 6.00 -30.92
C PHE A 119 17.75 5.00 -32.04
N ASP A 120 16.92 5.02 -33.07
CA ASP A 120 17.17 4.27 -34.31
C ASP A 120 18.31 4.96 -35.07
N ASP A 121 19.45 4.30 -35.19
CA ASP A 121 20.65 4.82 -35.86
C ASP A 121 20.62 4.61 -37.38
N GLY A 122 19.54 4.01 -37.91
CA GLY A 122 19.32 3.77 -39.33
C GLY A 122 19.92 2.46 -39.86
N TRP A 123 20.55 1.65 -39.00
CA TRP A 123 21.14 0.36 -39.40
C TRP A 123 20.19 -0.79 -39.06
N ASP A 124 19.70 -1.51 -40.07
CA ASP A 124 18.80 -2.66 -39.89
C ASP A 124 19.58 -3.93 -39.46
N ILE A 125 20.28 -3.81 -38.33
CA ILE A 125 20.98 -4.91 -37.67
C ILE A 125 19.98 -5.61 -36.76
N ALA A 126 19.81 -6.92 -36.95
CA ALA A 126 18.99 -7.74 -36.07
C ALA A 126 19.67 -7.89 -34.69
N GLU A 127 19.36 -6.99 -33.75
CA GLU A 127 19.74 -7.16 -32.35
C GLU A 127 19.00 -8.34 -31.71
N ASP A 128 19.75 -9.31 -31.19
CA ASP A 128 19.22 -10.34 -30.30
C ASP A 128 18.72 -9.67 -29.00
N GLU A 129 17.41 -9.38 -28.92
CA GLU A 129 16.75 -8.85 -27.73
C GLU A 129 16.82 -9.82 -26.54
N LYS A 130 17.94 -9.78 -25.82
CA LYS A 130 18.15 -10.57 -24.61
C LYS A 130 17.10 -10.19 -23.56
N PRO A 131 16.38 -11.16 -22.97
CA PRO A 131 15.40 -10.87 -21.93
C PRO A 131 16.03 -10.09 -20.77
N LEU A 132 15.44 -8.93 -20.42
CA LEU A 132 15.93 -8.09 -19.32
C LEU A 132 15.89 -8.87 -18.00
N ARG A 133 17.04 -9.40 -17.59
CA ARG A 133 17.20 -10.14 -16.34
C ARG A 133 17.11 -9.20 -15.15
N THR A 134 16.66 -9.74 -14.02
CA THR A 134 16.75 -9.04 -12.74
C THR A 134 18.10 -9.36 -12.11
N HIS A 135 18.84 -8.30 -11.75
CA HIS A 135 20.07 -8.34 -10.99
C HIS A 135 19.79 -7.86 -9.56
N VAL A 136 20.37 -8.55 -8.58
CA VAL A 136 20.20 -8.25 -7.16
C VAL A 136 21.58 -8.14 -6.51
N SER A 137 21.90 -6.96 -5.99
CA SER A 137 23.15 -6.68 -5.28
C SER A 137 22.93 -6.73 -3.77
N ASP A 138 23.91 -7.21 -3.01
CA ASP A 138 23.80 -7.24 -1.56
C ASP A 138 24.28 -5.92 -0.94
N GLU A 139 23.37 -5.22 -0.27
CA GLU A 139 23.60 -3.95 0.42
C GLU A 139 23.99 -4.21 1.88
N ALA A 140 25.20 -3.82 2.25
CA ALA A 140 25.63 -3.74 3.65
C ALA A 140 24.99 -2.51 4.34
N ALA A 141 23.70 -2.61 4.67
CA ALA A 141 22.96 -1.53 5.30
C ALA A 141 23.57 -1.15 6.67
N ARG A 142 23.52 0.14 7.03
CA ARG A 142 23.99 0.64 8.34
C ARG A 142 22.90 0.66 9.41
N THR A 143 21.65 0.82 8.98
CA THR A 143 20.42 0.80 9.79
C THR A 143 19.32 0.08 9.03
N ILE A 144 18.33 -0.47 9.74
CA ILE A 144 17.22 -1.22 9.13
C ILE A 144 15.85 -0.57 9.34
N ILE A 145 15.65 0.10 10.49
CA ILE A 145 14.42 0.86 10.76
C ILE A 145 14.52 2.26 10.14
N THR A 146 13.61 2.57 9.22
CA THR A 146 13.41 3.90 8.66
C THR A 146 12.26 4.61 9.38
N ARG A 147 12.47 5.86 9.79
CA ARG A 147 11.45 6.68 10.48
C ARG A 147 10.83 7.73 9.55
N ASN A 148 9.62 8.17 9.88
CA ASN A 148 8.87 9.21 9.20
C ASN A 148 7.97 9.98 10.19
N GLN A 149 7.48 11.15 9.77
CA GLN A 149 6.63 12.05 10.58
C GLN A 149 5.30 12.35 9.87
N SER A 150 4.82 11.45 9.01
CA SER A 150 3.70 11.78 8.12
C SER A 150 2.34 11.53 8.79
N PRO A 151 1.43 12.52 8.84
CA PRO A 151 0.13 12.37 9.50
C PRO A 151 -0.84 11.45 8.75
N ASP A 152 -0.58 11.14 7.48
CA ASP A 152 -1.46 10.29 6.66
C ASP A 152 -1.36 8.79 6.96
N ILE A 153 -0.36 8.37 7.74
CA ILE A 153 -0.08 6.95 8.01
C ILE A 153 0.07 6.69 9.50
N SER A 154 -0.49 5.57 9.98
CA SER A 154 -0.58 5.25 11.41
C SER A 154 0.72 4.66 12.01
N PHE A 155 1.88 4.92 11.41
CA PHE A 155 3.15 4.34 11.87
C PHE A 155 4.29 5.34 11.66
N ASP A 156 5.14 5.49 12.68
CA ASP A 156 6.34 6.33 12.63
C ASP A 156 7.52 5.58 12.00
N ARG A 157 7.51 4.24 12.01
CA ARG A 157 8.66 3.39 11.68
C ARG A 157 8.33 2.24 10.72
N SER A 158 9.29 1.91 9.86
CA SER A 158 9.14 0.82 8.89
C SER A 158 10.45 0.11 8.58
N ILE A 159 10.34 -1.13 8.10
CA ILE A 159 11.46 -1.91 7.57
C ILE A 159 11.20 -2.23 6.10
N ASN A 160 12.20 -1.97 5.26
CA ASN A 160 12.23 -2.41 3.86
C ASN A 160 13.44 -3.33 3.67
N PRO A 161 13.23 -4.67 3.62
CA PRO A 161 14.30 -5.67 3.45
C PRO A 161 15.05 -5.54 2.12
N TYR A 162 14.45 -4.85 1.15
CA TYR A 162 14.98 -4.64 -0.19
C TYR A 162 14.94 -3.14 -0.57
N ARG A 163 15.59 -2.79 -1.68
CA ARG A 163 15.32 -1.60 -2.50
C ARG A 163 15.00 -2.05 -3.92
N GLY A 164 14.05 -1.37 -4.57
CA GLY A 164 13.44 -1.84 -5.82
C GLY A 164 12.35 -2.89 -5.57
N CYS A 165 11.55 -3.21 -6.58
CA CYS A 165 10.50 -4.22 -6.45
C CYS A 165 10.25 -4.97 -7.76
N GLU A 166 10.55 -6.27 -7.76
CA GLU A 166 10.37 -7.17 -8.90
C GLU A 166 8.93 -7.29 -9.36
N HIS A 167 7.93 -7.01 -8.51
CA HIS A 167 6.52 -6.98 -8.89
C HIS A 167 6.24 -6.05 -10.09
N GLY A 168 7.08 -5.03 -10.30
CA GLY A 168 7.01 -4.16 -11.47
C GLY A 168 5.74 -3.31 -11.53
N CYS A 169 5.07 -3.05 -10.40
CA CYS A 169 3.82 -2.28 -10.39
C CYS A 169 4.03 -0.90 -11.03
N VAL A 170 3.39 -0.62 -12.18
CA VAL A 170 3.71 0.58 -12.98
C VAL A 170 3.43 1.89 -12.23
N TYR A 171 2.31 1.94 -11.50
CA TYR A 171 1.87 3.08 -10.69
C TYR A 171 2.64 3.25 -9.36
N CYS A 172 3.67 2.44 -9.10
CA CYS A 172 4.28 2.35 -7.75
C CYS A 172 4.96 3.65 -7.33
N PHE A 173 4.41 4.33 -6.31
CA PHE A 173 4.94 5.60 -5.81
C PHE A 173 6.39 5.55 -5.28
N ALA A 174 6.95 4.35 -5.11
CA ALA A 174 8.31 4.11 -4.65
C ALA A 174 9.38 4.15 -5.75
N ARG A 175 9.02 4.07 -7.05
CA ARG A 175 10.02 4.10 -8.14
C ARG A 175 10.95 5.32 -8.13
N PRO A 176 10.50 6.55 -7.78
CA PRO A 176 11.37 7.71 -7.65
C PRO A 176 12.52 7.54 -6.64
N THR A 177 12.46 6.54 -5.75
CA THR A 177 13.55 6.25 -4.81
C THR A 177 14.81 5.72 -5.51
N HIS A 178 14.71 5.15 -6.71
CA HIS A 178 15.86 4.71 -7.51
C HIS A 178 16.69 5.87 -8.07
N ALA A 179 16.08 7.04 -8.28
CA ALA A 179 16.81 8.23 -8.73
C ALA A 179 17.93 8.64 -7.75
N TYR A 180 17.74 8.44 -6.43
CA TYR A 180 18.77 8.72 -5.41
C TYR A 180 19.96 7.74 -5.44
N MET A 181 19.90 6.70 -6.27
CA MET A 181 20.97 5.72 -6.48
C MET A 181 21.57 5.83 -7.89
N GLY A 182 21.26 6.91 -8.62
CA GLY A 182 21.65 7.11 -10.02
C GLY A 182 20.97 6.17 -11.01
N LEU A 183 19.84 5.57 -10.61
CA LEU A 183 19.11 4.58 -11.41
C LEU A 183 17.78 5.15 -11.91
N SER A 184 17.27 4.59 -13.00
CA SER A 184 15.95 4.96 -13.53
C SER A 184 14.81 4.55 -12.59
N ALA A 185 13.76 5.38 -12.52
CA ALA A 185 12.46 4.98 -11.97
C ALA A 185 11.69 4.00 -12.89
N GLY A 186 12.12 3.86 -14.14
CA GLY A 186 11.55 2.96 -15.14
C GLY A 186 11.91 1.48 -14.90
N LEU A 187 12.52 0.84 -15.89
CA LEU A 187 12.87 -0.58 -15.84
C LEU A 187 13.92 -0.91 -14.76
N ASP A 188 14.85 0.00 -14.44
CA ASP A 188 15.86 -0.22 -13.39
C ASP A 188 15.24 -0.51 -12.01
N PHE A 189 14.10 0.11 -11.66
CA PHE A 189 13.43 -0.15 -10.36
C PHE A 189 13.00 -1.61 -10.15
N GLU A 190 12.73 -2.32 -11.25
CA GLU A 190 12.21 -3.70 -11.27
C GLU A 190 13.24 -4.72 -11.82
N SER A 191 14.39 -4.24 -12.30
CA SER A 191 15.50 -5.06 -12.82
C SER A 191 16.80 -4.92 -12.03
N LYS A 192 17.04 -3.83 -11.30
CA LYS A 192 18.22 -3.61 -10.46
C LYS A 192 17.78 -3.43 -9.00
N LEU A 193 17.88 -4.48 -8.21
CA LEU A 193 17.46 -4.48 -6.80
C LEU A 193 18.63 -4.56 -5.85
N PHE A 194 18.39 -4.16 -4.61
CA PHE A 194 19.34 -4.27 -3.51
C PHE A 194 18.71 -5.08 -2.38
N ALA A 195 19.36 -6.13 -1.92
CA ALA A 195 18.93 -6.96 -0.79
C ALA A 195 19.75 -6.61 0.45
N LYS A 196 19.15 -6.63 1.65
CA LYS A 196 19.84 -6.30 2.91
C LYS A 196 20.04 -7.55 3.78
N PRO A 197 21.00 -8.45 3.45
CA PRO A 197 21.16 -9.72 4.17
C PRO A 197 21.52 -9.53 5.65
N ASN A 198 22.02 -8.36 6.06
CA ASN A 198 22.31 -8.03 7.46
C ASN A 198 21.09 -7.48 8.25
N ALA A 199 19.89 -7.42 7.65
CA ALA A 199 18.69 -6.81 8.24
C ALA A 199 18.36 -7.33 9.66
N ALA A 200 18.36 -8.65 9.87
CA ALA A 200 18.05 -9.25 11.17
C ALA A 200 19.09 -8.89 12.24
N LYS A 201 20.39 -8.88 11.89
CA LYS A 201 21.49 -8.46 12.79
C LYS A 201 21.37 -6.99 13.18
N LEU A 202 21.05 -6.12 12.22
CA LEU A 202 20.79 -4.70 12.46
C LEU A 202 19.55 -4.49 13.35
N LEU A 203 18.51 -5.30 13.15
CA LEU A 203 17.27 -5.19 13.93
C LEU A 203 17.50 -5.53 15.39
N ARG A 204 18.17 -6.66 15.69
CA ARG A 204 18.57 -7.02 17.07
C ARG A 204 19.35 -5.88 17.74
N ARG A 205 20.34 -5.30 17.05
CA ARG A 205 21.13 -4.16 17.55
C ARG A 205 20.30 -2.89 17.78
N GLU A 206 19.24 -2.67 16.98
CA GLU A 206 18.37 -1.50 17.12
C GLU A 206 17.40 -1.67 18.29
N LEU A 207 16.85 -2.87 18.47
CA LEU A 207 15.94 -3.23 19.58
C LEU A 207 16.68 -3.28 20.93
N SER A 208 17.99 -3.58 20.94
CA SER A 208 18.81 -3.66 22.17
C SER A 208 19.32 -2.30 22.68
N LYS A 209 18.83 -1.18 22.14
CA LYS A 209 19.24 0.16 22.59
C LYS A 209 18.55 0.50 23.91
N SER A 210 19.31 1.08 24.85
CA SER A 210 18.72 1.70 26.04
C SER A 210 17.70 2.76 25.63
N GLY A 211 16.53 2.76 26.28
CA GLY A 211 15.41 3.65 25.93
C GLY A 211 14.66 3.30 24.64
N TYR A 212 14.80 2.09 24.08
CA TYR A 212 13.99 1.69 22.92
C TYR A 212 12.51 1.52 23.30
N GLU A 213 11.64 2.40 22.78
CA GLU A 213 10.18 2.23 22.88
C GLU A 213 9.63 1.35 21.74
N PRO A 214 8.95 0.23 22.03
CA PRO A 214 8.25 -0.57 21.02
C PRO A 214 7.04 0.17 20.45
N ARG A 215 6.93 0.23 19.13
CA ARG A 215 5.73 0.66 18.39
C ARG A 215 5.64 -0.11 17.08
N THR A 216 4.44 -0.35 16.57
CA THR A 216 4.21 -1.15 15.35
C THR A 216 5.18 -0.80 14.21
N ILE A 217 6.02 -1.75 13.82
CA ILE A 217 6.86 -1.63 12.61
C ILE A 217 6.01 -1.98 11.39
N ALA A 218 5.97 -1.09 10.40
CA ALA A 218 5.37 -1.40 9.11
C ALA A 218 6.39 -2.09 8.18
N ILE A 219 6.04 -3.24 7.62
CA ILE A 219 6.80 -3.90 6.55
C ILE A 219 5.97 -3.84 5.27
N GLY A 220 6.60 -3.52 4.14
CA GLY A 220 5.90 -3.34 2.86
C GLY A 220 5.52 -1.91 2.53
N THR A 221 6.32 -0.94 3.00
CA THR A 221 6.01 0.49 2.84
C THR A 221 6.55 1.09 1.55
N ASN A 222 7.76 0.72 1.12
CA ASN A 222 8.39 1.21 -0.11
C ASN A 222 8.70 0.08 -1.11
N THR A 223 8.94 -1.14 -0.61
CA THR A 223 9.17 -2.35 -1.41
C THR A 223 8.29 -3.48 -0.92
N ASP A 224 7.89 -4.42 -1.78
CA ASP A 224 7.14 -5.59 -1.31
C ASP A 224 8.08 -6.58 -0.60
N PRO A 225 7.79 -7.01 0.64
CA PRO A 225 8.66 -7.91 1.38
C PRO A 225 8.64 -9.34 0.84
N TYR A 226 7.63 -9.70 0.03
CA TYR A 226 7.36 -11.04 -0.48
C TYR A 226 7.45 -11.13 -2.01
N GLN A 227 8.21 -10.22 -2.62
CA GLN A 227 8.57 -10.27 -4.04
C GLN A 227 9.35 -11.56 -4.39
N PRO A 228 9.39 -12.00 -5.67
CA PRO A 228 9.94 -13.31 -6.06
C PRO A 228 11.27 -13.72 -5.43
N ILE A 229 12.28 -12.84 -5.36
CA ILE A 229 13.59 -13.09 -4.74
C ILE A 229 13.53 -13.47 -3.24
N GLU A 230 12.46 -13.10 -2.51
CA GLU A 230 12.26 -13.50 -1.11
C GLU A 230 12.11 -15.03 -0.93
N ARG A 231 11.78 -15.77 -2.01
CA ARG A 231 11.78 -17.24 -2.00
C ARG A 231 13.16 -17.79 -1.62
N GLU A 232 14.21 -17.19 -2.16
CA GLU A 232 15.60 -17.62 -2.01
C GLU A 232 16.26 -16.92 -0.81
N ARG A 233 16.11 -15.59 -0.72
CA ARG A 233 16.84 -14.77 0.25
C ARG A 233 16.29 -14.84 1.68
N ARG A 234 14.98 -15.10 1.85
CA ARG A 234 14.29 -15.25 3.16
C ARG A 234 14.53 -14.11 4.17
N ILE A 235 14.87 -12.90 3.72
CA ILE A 235 15.26 -11.77 4.61
C ILE A 235 14.05 -11.26 5.38
N THR A 236 12.87 -11.21 4.74
CA THR A 236 11.63 -10.87 5.45
C THR A 236 11.36 -11.86 6.58
N ARG A 237 11.53 -13.16 6.32
CA ARG A 237 11.35 -14.18 7.37
C ARG A 237 12.32 -14.00 8.53
N GLN A 238 13.61 -13.77 8.26
CA GLN A 238 14.60 -13.51 9.32
C GLN A 238 14.27 -12.25 10.14
N VAL A 239 13.67 -11.24 9.52
CA VAL A 239 13.15 -10.05 10.22
C VAL A 239 11.95 -10.42 11.10
N LEU A 240 11.03 -11.26 10.63
CA LEU A 240 9.88 -11.73 11.43
C LEU A 240 10.31 -12.62 12.60
N GLU A 241 11.30 -13.50 12.40
CA GLU A 241 11.87 -14.34 13.47
C GLU A 241 12.44 -13.47 14.61
N VAL A 242 13.16 -12.39 14.29
CA VAL A 242 13.63 -11.42 15.31
C VAL A 242 12.48 -10.70 16.00
N LEU A 243 11.44 -10.30 15.28
CA LEU A 243 10.30 -9.58 15.85
C LEU A 243 9.44 -10.48 16.75
N ALA A 244 9.25 -11.75 16.37
CA ALA A 244 8.54 -12.74 17.18
C ALA A 244 9.29 -13.04 18.48
N GLU A 245 10.60 -13.32 18.41
CA GLU A 245 11.46 -13.60 19.57
C GLU A 245 11.40 -12.48 20.64
N HIS A 246 11.34 -11.23 20.20
CA HIS A 246 11.30 -10.05 21.08
C HIS A 246 9.88 -9.52 21.33
N LYS A 247 8.85 -10.28 20.93
CA LYS A 247 7.43 -9.92 21.07
C LYS A 247 7.10 -8.50 20.57
N HIS A 248 7.74 -8.11 19.47
CA HIS A 248 7.65 -6.76 18.92
C HIS A 248 6.56 -6.66 17.84
N PRO A 249 5.63 -5.69 17.92
CA PRO A 249 4.51 -5.61 16.99
C PRO A 249 4.89 -5.24 15.56
N VAL A 250 4.21 -5.85 14.60
CA VAL A 250 4.47 -5.69 13.16
C VAL A 250 3.18 -5.64 12.33
N GLY A 251 3.11 -4.69 11.39
CA GLY A 251 2.06 -4.61 10.39
C GLY A 251 2.63 -4.87 9.00
N ILE A 252 2.12 -5.87 8.28
CA ILE A 252 2.64 -6.27 6.97
C ILE A 252 1.68 -5.80 5.86
N VAL A 253 2.22 -5.23 4.78
CA VAL A 253 1.48 -4.97 3.53
C VAL A 253 2.17 -5.68 2.36
N THR A 254 1.42 -6.44 1.55
CA THR A 254 2.00 -7.15 0.39
C THR A 254 0.99 -7.35 -0.75
N LYS A 255 1.50 -7.64 -1.95
CA LYS A 255 0.78 -8.13 -3.14
C LYS A 255 1.06 -9.60 -3.45
N SER A 256 1.81 -10.28 -2.60
CA SER A 256 2.26 -11.65 -2.81
C SER A 256 1.53 -12.63 -1.90
N ALA A 257 1.08 -13.74 -2.46
CA ALA A 257 0.58 -14.88 -1.71
C ALA A 257 1.69 -15.62 -0.93
N MET A 258 2.98 -15.30 -1.19
CA MET A 258 4.10 -15.93 -0.47
C MET A 258 4.10 -15.66 1.03
N VAL A 259 3.36 -14.65 1.51
CA VAL A 259 3.16 -14.40 2.96
C VAL A 259 2.59 -15.62 3.70
N THR A 260 1.87 -16.52 3.02
CA THR A 260 1.36 -17.75 3.65
C THR A 260 2.47 -18.74 4.03
N ARG A 261 3.69 -18.61 3.47
CA ARG A 261 4.88 -19.37 3.88
C ARG A 261 5.21 -19.19 5.36
N ASP A 262 5.00 -17.98 5.87
CA ASP A 262 5.42 -17.59 7.22
C ASP A 262 4.24 -17.59 8.21
N ILE A 263 3.15 -18.29 7.90
CA ILE A 263 1.99 -18.51 8.81
C ILE A 263 2.42 -19.15 10.13
N ASP A 264 3.46 -19.97 10.12
CA ASP A 264 4.03 -20.57 11.32
C ASP A 264 4.44 -19.50 12.34
N ILE A 265 5.20 -18.49 11.92
CA ILE A 265 5.60 -17.36 12.78
C ILE A 265 4.42 -16.41 13.04
N LEU A 266 3.66 -16.09 11.98
CA LEU A 266 2.62 -15.05 12.04
C LEU A 266 1.43 -15.48 12.91
N SER A 267 1.08 -16.77 12.95
CA SER A 267 -0.03 -17.26 13.79
C SER A 267 0.30 -17.22 15.29
N GLU A 268 1.56 -17.43 15.67
CA GLU A 268 2.02 -17.27 17.05
C GLU A 268 1.98 -15.79 17.47
N MET A 269 2.57 -14.90 16.67
CA MET A 269 2.48 -13.45 16.88
C MET A 269 1.01 -12.95 16.92
N ALA A 270 0.09 -13.61 16.20
CA ALA A 270 -1.31 -13.22 16.17
C ALA A 270 -2.05 -13.54 17.48
N ARG A 271 -1.72 -14.68 18.14
CA ARG A 271 -2.27 -15.04 19.46
C ARG A 271 -1.92 -13.98 20.51
N ASP A 272 -0.70 -13.45 20.45
CA ASP A 272 -0.21 -12.39 21.34
C ASP A 272 -0.71 -10.98 20.97
N GLY A 273 -1.44 -10.82 19.86
CA GLY A 273 -1.92 -9.51 19.38
C GLY A 273 -0.82 -8.63 18.79
N LEU A 274 0.27 -9.22 18.31
CA LEU A 274 1.47 -8.54 17.83
C LEU A 274 1.53 -8.38 16.30
N VAL A 275 0.68 -9.05 15.52
CA VAL A 275 0.72 -8.94 14.06
C VAL A 275 -0.64 -8.73 13.41
N LYS A 276 -0.62 -7.99 12.29
CA LYS A 276 -1.67 -8.02 11.28
C LYS A 276 -1.11 -7.94 9.87
N VAL A 277 -1.79 -8.56 8.92
CA VAL A 277 -1.36 -8.65 7.52
C VAL A 277 -2.42 -8.03 6.61
N ALA A 278 -2.02 -7.18 5.68
CA ALA A 278 -2.90 -6.58 4.70
C ALA A 278 -2.45 -6.94 3.28
N LEU A 279 -3.34 -7.58 2.50
CA LEU A 279 -3.08 -7.84 1.08
C LEU A 279 -3.66 -6.72 0.20
N SER A 280 -2.87 -6.24 -0.76
CA SER A 280 -3.35 -5.26 -1.73
C SER A 280 -4.10 -5.95 -2.87
N VAL A 281 -5.40 -5.76 -2.97
CA VAL A 281 -6.26 -6.27 -4.05
C VAL A 281 -6.74 -5.10 -4.89
N THR A 282 -6.14 -4.92 -6.07
CA THR A 282 -6.35 -3.76 -6.94
C THR A 282 -7.45 -3.98 -7.98
N THR A 283 -7.64 -5.21 -8.41
CA THR A 283 -8.62 -5.62 -9.41
C THR A 283 -8.86 -7.12 -9.25
N LEU A 284 -10.04 -7.60 -9.63
CA LEU A 284 -10.33 -9.03 -9.77
C LEU A 284 -10.02 -9.52 -11.20
N ASP A 285 -9.89 -8.62 -12.18
CA ASP A 285 -9.49 -8.98 -13.54
C ASP A 285 -8.01 -9.39 -13.61
N GLY A 286 -7.78 -10.67 -13.93
CA GLY A 286 -6.45 -11.23 -14.13
C GLY A 286 -5.68 -10.64 -15.34
N LYS A 287 -6.36 -10.06 -16.33
CA LYS A 287 -5.71 -9.37 -17.46
C LYS A 287 -5.19 -8.00 -17.02
N LEU A 288 -6.05 -7.16 -16.44
CA LEU A 288 -5.66 -5.86 -15.88
C LEU A 288 -4.57 -5.99 -14.80
N ALA A 289 -4.69 -6.98 -13.89
CA ALA A 289 -3.67 -7.27 -12.89
C ALA A 289 -2.31 -7.59 -13.53
N ARG A 290 -2.27 -8.45 -14.56
CA ARG A 290 -1.04 -8.82 -15.26
C ARG A 290 -0.42 -7.66 -16.04
N ALA A 291 -1.24 -6.73 -16.54
CA ALA A 291 -0.75 -5.54 -17.24
C ALA A 291 -0.16 -4.50 -16.26
N MET A 292 -0.79 -4.29 -15.10
CA MET A 292 -0.33 -3.30 -14.11
C MET A 292 0.79 -3.80 -13.19
N GLU A 293 0.77 -5.09 -12.84
CA GLU A 293 1.52 -5.70 -11.73
C GLU A 293 2.11 -7.06 -12.15
N PRO A 294 2.92 -7.11 -13.22
CA PRO A 294 3.16 -8.30 -14.04
C PRO A 294 3.80 -9.49 -13.31
N ARG A 295 4.50 -9.25 -12.19
CA ARG A 295 5.16 -10.30 -11.39
C ARG A 295 4.63 -10.42 -9.95
N ALA A 296 3.55 -9.70 -9.62
CA ALA A 296 2.81 -9.90 -8.38
C ALA A 296 1.95 -11.17 -8.44
N SER A 297 1.43 -11.63 -7.29
CA SER A 297 0.48 -12.75 -7.29
C SER A 297 -0.81 -12.36 -8.01
N THR A 298 -1.45 -13.30 -8.71
CA THR A 298 -2.74 -13.07 -9.38
C THR A 298 -3.86 -12.75 -8.36
N PRO A 299 -4.95 -12.05 -8.75
CA PRO A 299 -6.04 -11.70 -7.84
C PRO A 299 -6.59 -12.91 -7.05
N GLY A 300 -6.87 -14.03 -7.74
CA GLY A 300 -7.32 -15.26 -7.10
C GLY A 300 -6.35 -15.82 -6.05
N ARG A 301 -5.03 -15.75 -6.29
CA ARG A 301 -4.02 -16.15 -5.30
C ARG A 301 -3.95 -15.20 -4.10
N ARG A 302 -4.27 -13.91 -4.27
CA ARG A 302 -4.37 -12.97 -3.14
C ARG A 302 -5.62 -13.24 -2.30
N LEU A 303 -6.76 -13.54 -2.93
CA LEU A 303 -7.98 -13.96 -2.23
C LEU A 303 -7.76 -15.24 -1.42
N ASP A 304 -7.12 -16.25 -2.01
CA ASP A 304 -6.80 -17.49 -1.30
C ASP A 304 -5.77 -17.28 -0.17
N ALA A 305 -4.79 -16.39 -0.34
CA ALA A 305 -3.89 -16.02 0.75
C ALA A 305 -4.60 -15.29 1.91
N ILE A 306 -5.57 -14.41 1.61
CA ILE A 306 -6.43 -13.78 2.63
C ILE A 306 -7.18 -14.84 3.43
N ARG A 307 -7.75 -15.84 2.74
CA ARG A 307 -8.45 -16.98 3.35
C ARG A 307 -7.54 -17.79 4.27
N GLN A 308 -6.38 -18.23 3.78
CA GLN A 308 -5.40 -19.00 4.56
C GLN A 308 -4.92 -18.25 5.82
N LEU A 309 -4.64 -16.94 5.71
CA LEU A 309 -4.23 -16.13 6.86
C LEU A 309 -5.36 -15.99 7.89
N SER A 310 -6.60 -15.75 7.45
CA SER A 310 -7.74 -15.61 8.35
C SER A 310 -8.11 -16.93 9.04
N GLU A 311 -8.03 -18.06 8.33
CA GLU A 311 -8.21 -19.41 8.89
C GLU A 311 -7.13 -19.76 9.93
N ALA A 312 -5.90 -19.31 9.71
CA ALA A 312 -4.80 -19.41 10.69
C ALA A 312 -4.91 -18.44 11.89
N GLY A 313 -6.04 -17.71 12.01
CA GLY A 313 -6.29 -16.77 13.10
C GLY A 313 -5.58 -15.41 12.99
N ILE A 314 -4.84 -15.17 11.91
CA ILE A 314 -4.07 -13.93 11.71
C ILE A 314 -5.02 -12.78 11.34
N PRO A 315 -5.02 -11.65 12.06
CA PRO A 315 -5.81 -10.48 11.71
C PRO A 315 -5.47 -9.98 10.31
N THR A 316 -6.40 -10.23 9.38
CA THR A 316 -6.17 -10.00 7.95
C THR A 316 -7.03 -8.84 7.45
N GLY A 317 -6.40 -7.89 6.76
CA GLY A 317 -7.06 -6.77 6.11
C GLY A 317 -6.77 -6.68 4.61
N VAL A 318 -7.40 -5.72 3.93
CA VAL A 318 -7.18 -5.48 2.51
C VAL A 318 -6.96 -4.01 2.18
N MET A 319 -6.04 -3.76 1.24
CA MET A 319 -5.85 -2.45 0.63
C MET A 319 -6.31 -2.47 -0.83
N VAL A 320 -7.41 -1.78 -1.13
CA VAL A 320 -7.81 -1.50 -2.53
C VAL A 320 -6.97 -0.32 -3.02
N ALA A 321 -5.71 -0.61 -3.37
CA ALA A 321 -4.67 0.41 -3.54
C ALA A 321 -3.71 0.11 -4.72
N PRO A 322 -3.76 0.92 -5.80
CA PRO A 322 -4.59 2.12 -6.00
C PRO A 322 -6.01 1.84 -6.49
N VAL A 323 -6.95 2.72 -6.14
CA VAL A 323 -8.15 2.98 -6.93
C VAL A 323 -7.78 3.95 -8.05
N ILE A 324 -8.03 3.52 -9.29
CA ILE A 324 -7.73 4.22 -10.55
C ILE A 324 -9.08 4.56 -11.22
N PRO A 325 -9.44 5.84 -11.34
CA PRO A 325 -10.70 6.27 -11.95
C PRO A 325 -10.90 5.74 -13.37
N ALA A 326 -12.12 5.31 -13.69
CA ALA A 326 -12.53 4.76 -14.98
C ALA A 326 -11.74 3.51 -15.45
N LEU A 327 -10.97 2.87 -14.55
CA LEU A 327 -10.18 1.66 -14.84
C LEU A 327 -10.60 0.49 -13.94
N ASN A 328 -10.36 0.56 -12.63
CA ASN A 328 -10.71 -0.49 -11.65
C ASN A 328 -11.70 0.00 -10.55
N ASP A 329 -12.05 1.28 -10.56
CA ASP A 329 -12.94 1.90 -9.55
C ASP A 329 -14.39 1.40 -9.61
N HIS A 330 -14.79 0.72 -10.68
CA HIS A 330 -16.05 -0.01 -10.79
C HIS A 330 -16.05 -1.35 -10.01
N GLU A 331 -14.88 -1.84 -9.59
CA GLU A 331 -14.74 -3.13 -8.89
C GLU A 331 -14.76 -3.01 -7.36
N ILE A 332 -14.82 -1.80 -6.79
CA ILE A 332 -14.72 -1.56 -5.34
C ILE A 332 -15.65 -2.48 -4.54
N GLU A 333 -16.94 -2.50 -4.90
CA GLU A 333 -17.96 -3.30 -4.21
C GLU A 333 -17.72 -4.81 -4.40
N SER A 334 -17.27 -5.24 -5.57
CA SER A 334 -17.01 -6.66 -5.84
C SER A 334 -15.75 -7.16 -5.14
N ILE A 335 -14.70 -6.34 -5.06
CA ILE A 335 -13.48 -6.61 -4.27
C ILE A 335 -13.84 -6.73 -2.79
N LEU A 336 -14.55 -5.74 -2.22
CA LEU A 336 -14.93 -5.75 -0.80
C LEU A 336 -15.81 -6.96 -0.45
N LYS A 337 -16.77 -7.30 -1.31
CA LYS A 337 -17.58 -8.52 -1.19
C LYS A 337 -16.75 -9.79 -1.24
N ALA A 338 -15.76 -9.87 -2.14
CA ALA A 338 -14.90 -11.03 -2.30
C ALA A 338 -13.97 -11.22 -1.09
N VAL A 339 -13.34 -10.16 -0.59
CA VAL A 339 -12.36 -10.27 0.50
C VAL A 339 -13.02 -10.50 1.86
N ALA A 340 -14.21 -9.95 2.11
CA ALA A 340 -15.01 -10.25 3.30
C ALA A 340 -15.37 -11.76 3.36
N ARG A 341 -15.73 -12.37 2.22
CA ARG A 341 -15.97 -13.83 2.13
C ARG A 341 -14.72 -14.68 2.42
N MET A 342 -13.53 -14.12 2.22
CA MET A 342 -12.26 -14.77 2.56
C MET A 342 -11.80 -14.46 4.01
N GLY A 343 -12.65 -13.84 4.84
CA GLY A 343 -12.34 -13.56 6.25
C GLY A 343 -11.52 -12.30 6.52
N ALA A 344 -11.35 -11.41 5.54
CA ALA A 344 -10.78 -10.08 5.82
C ALA A 344 -11.66 -9.33 6.84
N ARG A 345 -11.03 -8.70 7.83
CA ARG A 345 -11.68 -7.96 8.93
C ARG A 345 -11.64 -6.44 8.75
N GLU A 346 -10.61 -5.94 8.09
CA GLU A 346 -10.38 -4.51 7.82
C GLU A 346 -10.27 -4.27 6.31
N ALA A 347 -10.69 -3.10 5.84
CA ALA A 347 -10.38 -2.65 4.49
C ALA A 347 -10.04 -1.15 4.44
N GLY A 348 -9.11 -0.79 3.57
CA GLY A 348 -8.77 0.59 3.23
C GLY A 348 -8.55 0.76 1.73
N TYR A 349 -8.52 2.00 1.26
CA TYR A 349 -8.19 2.33 -0.12
C TYR A 349 -7.22 3.51 -0.19
N VAL A 350 -6.56 3.66 -1.33
CA VAL A 350 -5.74 4.82 -1.67
C VAL A 350 -6.04 5.16 -3.12
N MET A 351 -6.40 6.41 -3.41
CA MET A 351 -6.52 6.88 -4.79
C MET A 351 -5.14 6.91 -5.47
N LEU A 352 -5.11 6.70 -6.79
CA LEU A 352 -3.89 6.75 -7.58
C LEU A 352 -3.00 7.97 -7.28
N ARG A 353 -1.72 7.70 -7.04
CA ARG A 353 -0.66 8.67 -6.74
C ARG A 353 0.36 8.67 -7.87
N LEU A 354 0.60 9.83 -8.46
CA LEU A 354 1.54 10.01 -9.59
C LEU A 354 2.69 10.97 -9.24
N PRO A 355 3.45 10.76 -8.14
CA PRO A 355 4.56 11.63 -7.80
C PRO A 355 5.69 11.54 -8.83
N LEU A 356 6.32 12.68 -9.15
CA LEU A 356 7.56 12.75 -9.92
C LEU A 356 7.45 11.96 -11.25
N GLU A 357 8.37 11.03 -11.52
CA GLU A 357 8.45 10.25 -12.77
C GLU A 357 7.25 9.31 -12.99
N ILE A 358 6.44 9.05 -11.96
CA ILE A 358 5.30 8.13 -12.04
C ILE A 358 4.19 8.65 -12.96
N LYS A 359 4.01 9.98 -13.05
CA LYS A 359 3.00 10.58 -13.94
C LYS A 359 3.26 10.20 -15.40
N ASP A 360 4.52 10.20 -15.81
CA ASP A 360 4.95 9.96 -17.18
C ASP A 360 4.94 8.45 -17.48
N LEU A 361 5.52 7.63 -16.59
CA LEU A 361 5.49 6.16 -16.70
C LEU A 361 4.07 5.59 -16.73
N PHE A 362 3.14 6.17 -15.96
CA PHE A 362 1.74 5.74 -15.97
C PHE A 362 0.97 6.24 -17.20
N ALA A 363 1.30 7.42 -17.73
CA ALA A 363 0.71 7.92 -18.97
C ALA A 363 1.18 7.09 -20.19
N GLU A 364 2.48 6.75 -20.26
CA GLU A 364 3.03 5.79 -21.24
C GLU A 364 2.27 4.46 -21.19
N TRP A 365 2.16 3.85 -20.01
CA TRP A 365 1.45 2.58 -19.83
C TRP A 365 -0.05 2.64 -20.17
N LEU A 366 -0.73 3.74 -19.84
CA LEU A 366 -2.13 3.95 -20.22
C LEU A 366 -2.30 4.04 -21.74
N ALA A 367 -1.37 4.68 -22.44
CA ALA A 367 -1.40 4.81 -23.89
C ALA A 367 -1.25 3.45 -24.58
N ASP A 368 -0.38 2.57 -24.06
CA ASP A 368 -0.20 1.22 -24.60
C ASP A 368 -1.38 0.28 -24.29
N VAL A 369 -1.77 0.21 -23.00
CA VAL A 369 -2.66 -0.85 -22.51
C VAL A 369 -4.14 -0.49 -22.68
N THR A 370 -4.47 0.80 -22.62
CA THR A 370 -5.87 1.27 -22.69
C THR A 370 -5.99 2.66 -23.34
N PRO A 371 -5.50 2.82 -24.60
CA PRO A 371 -5.43 4.14 -25.27
C PRO A 371 -6.77 4.87 -25.30
N HIS A 372 -7.86 4.13 -25.52
CA HIS A 372 -9.24 4.65 -25.55
C HIS A 372 -9.73 5.21 -24.20
N ARG A 373 -9.09 4.87 -23.06
CA ARG A 373 -9.39 5.44 -21.74
C ARG A 373 -8.33 6.41 -21.23
N ALA A 374 -7.10 6.35 -21.73
CA ALA A 374 -5.95 7.11 -21.22
C ALA A 374 -6.26 8.59 -20.92
N LYS A 375 -6.82 9.31 -21.92
CA LYS A 375 -7.22 10.73 -21.76
C LYS A 375 -8.28 10.94 -20.68
N ARG A 376 -9.26 10.03 -20.54
CA ARG A 376 -10.33 10.09 -19.53
C ARG A 376 -9.79 9.84 -18.13
N VAL A 377 -8.95 8.82 -17.95
CA VAL A 377 -8.31 8.50 -16.66
C VAL A 377 -7.49 9.71 -16.18
N MET A 378 -6.60 10.23 -17.03
CA MET A 378 -5.75 11.38 -16.68
C MET A 378 -6.52 12.70 -16.52
N LYS A 379 -7.69 12.86 -17.16
CA LYS A 379 -8.57 13.99 -16.84
C LYS A 379 -9.13 13.87 -15.42
N ILE A 380 -9.72 12.73 -15.06
CA ILE A 380 -10.33 12.57 -13.72
C ILE A 380 -9.29 12.65 -12.60
N VAL A 381 -8.08 12.13 -12.82
CA VAL A 381 -6.96 12.29 -11.88
C VAL A 381 -6.64 13.76 -11.61
N ARG A 382 -6.60 14.59 -12.66
CA ARG A 382 -6.39 16.04 -12.55
C ARG A 382 -7.58 16.77 -11.94
N ASP A 383 -8.82 16.40 -12.30
CA ASP A 383 -10.04 16.98 -11.73
C ASP A 383 -10.08 16.80 -10.20
N MET A 384 -9.66 15.63 -9.69
CA MET A 384 -9.54 15.35 -8.25
C MET A 384 -8.38 16.08 -7.54
N ARG A 385 -7.55 16.82 -8.27
CA ARG A 385 -6.28 17.39 -7.80
C ARG A 385 -6.07 18.85 -8.25
N GLY A 386 -7.17 19.56 -8.52
CA GLY A 386 -7.13 20.97 -8.90
C GLY A 386 -6.36 21.25 -10.20
N GLY A 387 -6.46 20.34 -11.17
CA GLY A 387 -5.78 20.42 -12.47
C GLY A 387 -4.39 19.76 -12.53
N LYS A 388 -3.79 19.38 -11.39
CA LYS A 388 -2.45 18.78 -11.31
C LYS A 388 -2.50 17.26 -11.45
N ASP A 389 -1.51 16.62 -12.07
CA ASP A 389 -1.44 15.14 -12.11
C ASP A 389 -1.22 14.51 -10.72
N TYR A 390 -0.56 15.25 -9.83
CA TYR A 390 -0.36 14.86 -8.45
C TYR A 390 -0.45 16.07 -7.51
N ASP A 391 -1.00 15.83 -6.33
CA ASP A 391 -0.96 16.74 -5.19
C ASP A 391 -0.23 16.00 -4.07
N ALA A 392 0.79 16.65 -3.51
CA ALA A 392 1.66 16.11 -2.48
C ALA A 392 1.25 16.50 -1.05
N GLU A 393 0.26 17.40 -0.91
CA GLU A 393 -0.25 17.87 0.37
C GLU A 393 -0.78 16.70 1.24
N TRP A 394 -0.47 16.75 2.54
CA TRP A 394 -1.03 15.82 3.52
C TRP A 394 -2.56 15.94 3.58
N GLY A 395 -3.24 14.86 3.98
CA GLY A 395 -4.69 14.73 3.93
C GLY A 395 -5.28 14.55 2.51
N LYS A 396 -4.66 15.15 1.47
CA LYS A 396 -5.15 15.13 0.08
C LYS A 396 -4.49 14.08 -0.81
N ARG A 397 -3.19 13.84 -0.65
CA ARG A 397 -2.41 13.06 -1.63
C ARG A 397 -2.88 11.61 -1.84
N MET A 398 -3.47 10.98 -0.81
CA MET A 398 -3.99 9.60 -0.85
C MET A 398 -5.49 9.49 -1.16
N THR A 399 -6.23 10.59 -1.08
CA THR A 399 -7.70 10.63 -1.07
C THR A 399 -8.27 11.36 -2.28
N GLY A 400 -7.60 12.41 -2.77
CA GLY A 400 -8.13 13.33 -3.76
C GLY A 400 -9.24 14.25 -3.20
N GLY A 401 -9.65 15.23 -4.00
CA GLY A 401 -10.75 16.14 -3.69
C GLY A 401 -11.87 16.10 -4.73
N GLY A 402 -12.90 16.91 -4.50
CA GLY A 402 -14.02 17.10 -5.42
C GLY A 402 -15.03 15.95 -5.46
N PRO A 403 -16.08 16.06 -6.30
CA PRO A 403 -17.22 15.13 -6.29
C PRO A 403 -16.84 13.67 -6.60
N TYR A 404 -15.81 13.44 -7.42
CA TYR A 404 -15.37 12.09 -7.78
C TYR A 404 -14.75 11.36 -6.58
N ALA A 405 -13.78 11.98 -5.91
CA ALA A 405 -13.14 11.42 -4.71
C ALA A 405 -14.15 11.20 -3.58
N TRP A 406 -15.10 12.13 -3.41
CA TRP A 406 -16.22 11.99 -2.46
C TRP A 406 -17.12 10.81 -2.82
N THR A 407 -17.46 10.62 -4.10
CA THR A 407 -18.31 9.49 -4.54
C THR A 407 -17.61 8.15 -4.28
N ILE A 408 -16.30 8.07 -4.55
CA ILE A 408 -15.50 6.88 -4.24
C ILE A 408 -15.47 6.62 -2.73
N SER A 409 -15.26 7.64 -1.89
CA SER A 409 -15.23 7.45 -0.43
C SER A 409 -16.58 6.97 0.12
N ARG A 410 -17.70 7.51 -0.38
CA ARG A 410 -19.06 7.06 -0.02
C ARG A 410 -19.33 5.62 -0.47
N ARG A 411 -18.99 5.27 -1.72
CA ARG A 411 -19.13 3.90 -2.24
C ARG A 411 -18.33 2.89 -1.41
N PHE A 412 -17.06 3.19 -1.14
CA PHE A 412 -16.20 2.35 -0.31
C PHE A 412 -16.77 2.19 1.12
N ALA A 413 -17.15 3.29 1.76
CA ALA A 413 -17.69 3.29 3.11
C ALA A 413 -18.99 2.46 3.24
N LEU A 414 -19.92 2.57 2.29
CA LEU A 414 -21.16 1.80 2.24
C LEU A 414 -20.92 0.32 1.94
N ALA A 415 -19.95 0.00 1.09
CA ALA A 415 -19.61 -1.37 0.75
C ALA A 415 -18.91 -2.11 1.90
N MET A 416 -18.06 -1.42 2.68
CA MET A 416 -17.50 -1.96 3.91
C MET A 416 -18.60 -2.32 4.92
N GLU A 417 -19.52 -1.39 5.16
CA GLU A 417 -20.64 -1.53 6.10
C GLU A 417 -21.55 -2.70 5.72
N ARG A 418 -21.92 -2.80 4.44
CA ARG A 418 -22.69 -3.93 3.87
C ARG A 418 -22.01 -5.29 4.04
N HIS A 419 -20.69 -5.33 4.20
CA HIS A 419 -19.89 -6.56 4.25
C HIS A 419 -19.19 -6.78 5.59
N GLY A 420 -19.56 -6.03 6.64
CA GLY A 420 -19.03 -6.21 8.00
C GLY A 420 -17.54 -5.87 8.15
N LEU A 421 -16.96 -5.11 7.22
CA LEU A 421 -15.55 -4.74 7.25
C LEU A 421 -15.34 -3.53 8.16
N SER A 422 -14.46 -3.66 9.15
CA SER A 422 -14.17 -2.61 10.12
C SER A 422 -13.46 -1.41 9.46
N ARG A 423 -13.95 -0.20 9.77
CA ARG A 423 -13.24 1.07 9.51
C ARG A 423 -12.18 1.38 10.57
N GLN A 424 -12.31 0.82 11.77
CA GLN A 424 -11.32 0.95 12.84
C GLN A 424 -10.19 -0.06 12.63
N ARG A 425 -8.95 0.40 12.75
CA ARG A 425 -7.75 -0.41 12.56
C ARG A 425 -7.37 -1.05 13.89
N LEU A 426 -7.19 -2.37 13.91
CA LEU A 426 -6.77 -3.12 15.09
C LEU A 426 -5.46 -2.54 15.66
N PRO A 427 -5.45 -2.02 16.90
CA PRO A 427 -4.20 -1.71 17.59
C PRO A 427 -3.44 -3.00 17.88
N LEU A 428 -2.12 -2.97 17.73
CA LEU A 428 -1.25 -4.09 18.10
C LEU A 428 -0.61 -3.82 19.46
N ARG A 429 -0.40 -4.88 20.24
CA ARG A 429 0.18 -4.79 21.58
C ARG A 429 1.64 -4.38 21.53
N THR A 430 2.04 -3.54 22.48
CA THR A 430 3.42 -3.05 22.69
C THR A 430 3.95 -3.40 24.08
N ASP A 431 3.06 -3.82 24.98
CA ASP A 431 3.31 -4.15 26.39
C ASP A 431 4.03 -5.49 26.60
N LEU A 432 4.05 -6.35 25.57
CA LEU A 432 4.73 -7.65 25.59
C LEU A 432 6.21 -7.60 25.19
N PHE A 433 6.72 -6.46 24.73
CA PHE A 433 8.07 -6.36 24.16
C PHE A 433 9.16 -6.75 25.16
N GLU A 434 10.07 -7.61 24.72
CA GLU A 434 11.24 -8.04 25.48
C GLU A 434 12.51 -7.57 24.76
N ALA A 435 13.35 -6.78 25.43
CA ALA A 435 14.55 -6.21 24.80
C ALA A 435 15.66 -7.27 24.65
N PRO A 436 16.38 -7.33 23.51
CA PRO A 436 17.52 -8.22 23.34
C PRO A 436 18.59 -7.90 24.39
N ASN A 437 19.02 -8.93 25.13
CA ASN A 437 19.92 -8.83 26.29
C ASN A 437 19.33 -8.11 27.51
N ALA A 438 18.02 -8.16 27.72
CA ALA A 438 17.48 -8.08 29.08
C ALA A 438 18.10 -9.23 29.90
N GLY A 439 19.15 -8.91 30.67
CA GLY A 439 19.81 -9.87 31.56
C GLY A 439 18.85 -10.45 32.60
N PRO A 440 19.28 -11.47 33.38
CA PRO A 440 18.44 -12.01 34.45
C PRO A 440 17.94 -10.85 35.33
N LYS A 441 16.61 -10.70 35.40
CA LYS A 441 15.97 -9.64 36.20
C LYS A 441 16.54 -9.73 37.61
N GLN A 442 17.35 -8.75 38.00
CA GLN A 442 17.87 -8.67 39.35
C GLN A 442 16.65 -8.59 40.27
N LEU A 443 16.42 -9.66 41.04
CA LEU A 443 15.30 -9.74 41.96
C LEU A 443 15.42 -8.55 42.90
N ALA A 444 14.43 -7.66 42.85
CA ALA A 444 14.30 -6.60 43.84
C ALA A 444 14.05 -7.30 45.19
N LEU A 445 15.07 -7.28 46.05
CA LEU A 445 14.92 -7.68 47.44
C LEU A 445 13.94 -6.69 48.09
N LEU A 446 12.83 -7.25 48.57
CA LEU A 446 11.84 -6.57 49.40
C LEU A 446 12.39 -6.29 50.80
#